data_AF-A0A822H0E3-F1
#
_entry.id   AF-A0A822H0E3-F1
#
_cell.length_a   1.000
_cell.length_b   1.000
_cell.length_c   1.000
_cell.angle_alpha   90.00
_cell.angle_beta   90.00
_cell.angle_gamma   90.00
#
_symmetry.space_group_name_H-M   'P 1'
#
loop_
_entity.id
_entity.type
_entity.pdbx_description
1 polymer ?
#
loop_
_entity_poly.entity_id
_entity_poly.type
_entity_poly.pdbx_seq_one_letter_code
_entity_poly.pdbx_strand_id
1 'polypeptide(L)'
;LNRPELTAERFLPNPFQTEEEKKEGKNARIYKTGDLVRWLPDGEIEYLGRNDFQIKIRGLRIELGEIETVLSLYQGVKQSVVLAKDHKNKNTDTSSTKYLLGYFVSENDIFEF
;
A
#
# COMPACT_ATOMS: atom_id res chain seq x y z
N LEU A 1 -4.25 13.63 8.59
CA LEU A 1 -4.79 15.01 8.55
C LEU A 1 -3.62 15.98 8.77
N ASN A 2 -3.66 17.20 8.21
CA ASN A 2 -2.60 18.23 8.33
C ASN A 2 -1.21 17.83 7.79
N ARG A 3 -1.18 17.02 6.72
CA ARG A 3 0.04 16.70 5.96
C ARG A 3 -0.14 17.17 4.51
N PRO A 4 0.15 18.44 4.21
CA PRO A 4 -0.14 19.04 2.91
C PRO A 4 0.62 18.34 1.78
N GLU A 5 1.84 17.88 2.03
CA GLU A 5 2.64 17.10 1.09
C GLU A 5 1.96 15.79 0.67
N LEU A 6 1.48 14.98 1.62
CA LEU A 6 0.74 13.74 1.30
C LEU A 6 -0.60 14.01 0.61
N THR A 7 -1.24 15.13 0.95
CA THR A 7 -2.49 15.54 0.30
C THR A 7 -2.22 15.89 -1.17
N ALA A 8 -1.17 16.66 -1.46
CA ALA A 8 -0.78 17.00 -2.83
C ALA A 8 -0.38 15.76 -3.65
N GLU A 9 0.28 14.77 -3.03
CA GLU A 9 0.66 13.52 -3.69
C GLU A 9 -0.55 12.65 -4.10
N ARG A 10 -1.60 12.64 -3.27
CA ARG A 10 -2.77 11.77 -3.47
C ARG A 10 -3.95 12.44 -4.17
N PHE A 11 -4.09 13.76 -4.05
CA PHE A 11 -5.16 14.55 -4.68
C PHE A 11 -4.59 15.40 -5.81
N LEU A 12 -4.53 14.81 -7.00
CA LEU A 12 -3.89 15.39 -8.18
C LEU A 12 -4.87 16.30 -8.94
N PRO A 13 -4.37 17.29 -9.69
CA PRO A 13 -5.18 18.00 -10.68
C PRO A 13 -5.83 17.01 -11.65
N ASN A 14 -7.10 17.21 -11.98
CA ASN A 14 -7.83 16.33 -12.89
C ASN A 14 -7.56 16.70 -14.36
N PRO A 15 -6.80 15.88 -15.13
CA PRO A 15 -6.55 16.18 -16.54
C PRO A 15 -7.76 15.93 -17.45
N PHE A 16 -8.80 15.27 -16.95
CA PHE A 16 -9.98 14.86 -17.72
C PHE A 16 -11.14 15.86 -17.64
N GLN A 17 -10.94 17.03 -17.03
CA GLN A 17 -11.96 18.07 -17.00
C GLN A 17 -12.26 18.59 -18.41
N THR A 18 -13.55 18.78 -18.68
CA THR A 18 -14.03 19.57 -19.81
C THR A 18 -13.72 21.06 -19.62
N GLU A 19 -13.72 21.83 -20.71
CA GLU A 19 -13.49 23.28 -20.65
C GLU A 19 -14.58 24.02 -19.85
N GLU A 20 -15.81 23.51 -19.84
CA GLU A 20 -16.90 24.04 -19.03
C GLU A 20 -16.66 23.78 -17.53
N GLU A 21 -16.30 22.55 -17.15
CA GLU A 21 -15.95 22.21 -15.76
C GLU A 21 -14.76 23.03 -15.24
N LYS A 22 -13.76 23.31 -16.10
CA LYS A 22 -12.63 24.19 -15.74
C LYS A 22 -13.09 25.62 -15.46
N LYS A 23 -13.98 26.18 -16.29
CA LYS A 23 -14.53 27.53 -16.09
C LYS A 23 -15.36 27.63 -14.82
N GLU A 24 -16.12 26.59 -14.49
CA GLU A 24 -16.96 26.54 -13.29
C GLU A 24 -16.20 26.11 -12.03
N GLY A 25 -14.93 25.70 -12.14
CA GLY A 25 -14.12 25.21 -11.02
C GLY A 25 -14.59 23.85 -10.45
N LYS A 26 -15.33 23.06 -11.22
CA LYS A 26 -15.86 21.75 -10.81
C LYS A 26 -14.93 20.60 -11.20
N ASN A 27 -14.97 19.49 -10.47
CA ASN A 27 -14.21 18.28 -10.78
C ASN A 27 -12.68 18.51 -10.92
N ALA A 28 -12.13 19.48 -10.18
CA ALA A 28 -10.76 19.95 -10.33
C ALA A 28 -9.66 18.97 -9.88
N ARG A 29 -10.02 17.92 -9.12
CA ARG A 29 -9.07 16.97 -8.55
C ARG A 29 -9.52 15.53 -8.71
N ILE A 30 -8.56 14.62 -8.85
CA ILE A 30 -8.73 13.17 -8.81
C ILE A 30 -7.95 12.58 -7.64
N TYR A 31 -8.40 11.44 -7.12
CA TYR A 31 -7.72 10.73 -6.04
C TYR A 31 -6.95 9.52 -6.56
N LYS A 32 -5.66 9.44 -6.24
CA LYS A 32 -4.78 8.31 -6.58
C LYS A 32 -4.92 7.19 -5.54
N THR A 33 -5.78 6.21 -5.82
CA THR A 33 -6.10 5.09 -4.92
C THR A 33 -4.92 4.13 -4.68
N GLY A 34 -4.05 3.99 -5.68
CA GLY A 34 -2.97 2.98 -5.71
C GLY A 34 -3.43 1.58 -6.14
N ASP A 35 -4.71 1.40 -6.47
CA ASP A 35 -5.24 0.16 -7.00
C ASP A 35 -4.90 0.00 -8.49
N LEU A 36 -4.52 -1.21 -8.88
CA LEU A 36 -4.32 -1.61 -10.27
C LEU A 36 -5.60 -2.26 -10.78
N VAL A 37 -6.15 -1.72 -11.86
CA VAL A 37 -7.42 -2.17 -12.44
C VAL A 37 -7.34 -2.22 -13.96
N ARG A 38 -8.24 -2.98 -14.58
CA ARG A 38 -8.48 -2.94 -16.03
C ARG A 38 -9.97 -2.96 -16.36
N TRP A 39 -10.32 -2.42 -17.52
CA TRP A 39 -11.66 -2.53 -18.08
C TRP A 39 -11.87 -3.91 -18.71
N LEU A 40 -13.06 -4.48 -18.50
CA LEU A 40 -13.53 -5.67 -19.17
C LEU A 40 -14.40 -5.30 -20.39
N PRO A 41 -14.59 -6.21 -21.37
CA PRO A 41 -15.38 -5.94 -22.57
C PRO A 41 -16.85 -5.58 -22.32
N ASP A 42 -17.40 -6.01 -21.17
CA ASP A 42 -18.77 -5.72 -20.72
C ASP A 42 -18.89 -4.36 -20.02
N GLY A 43 -17.78 -3.63 -19.83
CA GLY A 43 -17.74 -2.34 -19.16
C GLY A 43 -17.54 -2.43 -17.64
N GLU A 44 -17.33 -3.62 -17.07
CA GLU A 44 -16.96 -3.75 -15.67
C GLU A 44 -15.46 -3.44 -15.44
N ILE A 45 -15.12 -3.14 -14.18
CA ILE A 45 -13.73 -2.91 -13.76
C ILE A 45 -13.25 -4.13 -12.97
N GLU A 46 -12.22 -4.80 -13.50
CA GLU A 46 -11.55 -5.89 -12.79
C GLU A 46 -10.39 -5.34 -11.96
N TYR A 47 -10.36 -5.74 -10.69
CA TYR A 47 -9.29 -5.42 -9.75
C TYR A 47 -8.15 -6.44 -9.85
N LEU A 48 -6.93 -5.96 -10.12
CA LEU A 48 -5.73 -6.78 -10.36
C LEU A 48 -4.76 -6.79 -9.17
N GLY A 49 -4.88 -5.83 -8.25
CA GLY A 49 -4.00 -5.71 -7.10
C GLY A 49 -3.69 -4.26 -6.75
N ARG A 50 -2.56 -4.04 -6.08
CA ARG A 50 -2.07 -2.71 -5.72
C ARG A 50 -0.71 -2.44 -6.34
N ASN A 51 -0.46 -1.18 -6.65
CA ASN A 51 0.82 -0.68 -7.14
C ASN A 51 1.69 -0.09 -6.01
N ASP A 52 1.28 -0.25 -4.75
CA ASP A 52 2.03 0.17 -3.57
C ASP A 52 2.10 -0.95 -2.52
N PHE A 53 2.83 -0.69 -1.44
CA PHE A 53 3.11 -1.67 -0.37
C PHE A 53 1.97 -1.84 0.64
N GLN A 54 0.83 -1.19 0.42
CA GLN A 54 -0.30 -1.31 1.31
C GLN A 54 -0.97 -2.67 1.15
N ILE A 55 -1.27 -3.33 2.26
CA ILE A 55 -1.91 -4.64 2.27
C ILE A 55 -3.19 -4.65 3.13
N LYS A 56 -4.00 -5.70 2.94
CA LYS A 56 -5.09 -6.03 3.86
C LYS A 56 -4.85 -7.38 4.51
N ILE A 57 -4.81 -7.42 5.84
CA ILE A 57 -4.76 -8.66 6.63
C ILE A 57 -5.96 -8.66 7.57
N ARG A 58 -6.84 -9.66 7.44
CA ARG A 58 -8.05 -9.81 8.28
C ARG A 58 -8.91 -8.53 8.32
N GLY A 59 -9.05 -7.84 7.19
CA GLY A 59 -9.83 -6.59 7.06
C GLY A 59 -9.11 -5.31 7.48
N LEU A 60 -7.93 -5.42 8.11
CA LEU A 60 -7.13 -4.27 8.54
C LEU A 60 -6.25 -3.78 7.38
N ARG A 61 -6.30 -2.47 7.12
CA ARG A 61 -5.38 -1.78 6.21
C ARG A 61 -4.06 -1.56 6.95
N ILE A 62 -2.98 -2.12 6.41
CA ILE A 62 -1.64 -2.03 6.99
C ILE A 62 -0.71 -1.40 5.97
N GLU A 63 0.03 -0.38 6.40
CA GLU A 63 1.09 0.27 5.64
C GLU A 63 2.43 -0.33 6.10
N LEU A 64 3.05 -1.17 5.27
CA LEU A 64 4.27 -1.91 5.67
C LEU A 64 5.43 -0.99 6.07
N GLY A 65 5.57 0.15 5.38
CA GLY A 65 6.60 1.15 5.67
C GLY A 65 6.46 1.81 7.05
N GLU A 66 5.26 1.84 7.64
CA GLU A 66 5.08 2.32 9.02
C GLU A 66 5.73 1.35 10.01
N ILE A 67 5.57 0.05 9.79
CA ILE A 67 6.19 -0.99 10.62
C ILE A 67 7.71 -0.96 10.45
N GLU A 68 8.21 -0.82 9.22
CA GLU A 68 9.65 -0.66 8.94
C GLU A 68 10.24 0.55 9.65
N THR A 69 9.53 1.69 9.61
CA THR A 69 9.93 2.92 10.31
C THR A 69 10.04 2.68 11.80
N VAL A 70 9.04 2.03 12.42
CA VAL A 70 9.09 1.70 13.86
C VAL A 70 10.22 0.72 14.18
N LEU A 71 10.45 -0.30 13.36
CA LEU A 71 11.57 -1.24 13.54
C LEU A 71 12.92 -0.54 13.49
N SER A 72 13.07 0.47 12.62
CA SER A 72 14.32 1.25 12.49
C SER A 72 14.64 2.12 13.70
N LEU A 73 13.67 2.36 14.58
CA LEU A 73 13.89 3.10 15.84
C LEU A 73 14.50 2.20 16.93
N TYR A 74 14.54 0.89 16.74
CA TYR A 74 15.08 -0.04 17.73
C TYR A 74 16.61 -0.05 17.67
N GLN A 75 17.27 0.08 18.83
CA GLN A 75 18.73 0.10 18.91
C GLN A 75 19.32 -1.21 18.36
N GLY A 76 20.32 -1.10 17.49
CA GLY A 76 20.96 -2.24 16.85
C GLY A 76 20.28 -2.71 15.57
N VAL A 77 19.15 -2.14 15.15
CA VAL A 77 18.57 -2.39 13.82
C VAL A 77 19.15 -1.39 12.81
N LYS A 78 20.00 -1.86 11.89
CA LYS A 78 20.59 -1.04 10.83
C LYS A 78 19.63 -0.82 9.67
N GLN A 79 18.92 -1.87 9.25
CA GLN A 79 17.96 -1.86 8.15
C GLN A 79 16.85 -2.86 8.45
N SER A 80 15.64 -2.60 7.95
CA SER A 80 14.49 -3.50 8.08
C SER A 80 13.66 -3.54 6.79
N VAL A 81 13.00 -4.67 6.56
CA VAL A 81 11.98 -4.82 5.51
C VAL A 81 10.84 -5.70 6.04
N VAL A 82 9.60 -5.32 5.76
CA VAL A 82 8.41 -6.08 6.18
C VAL A 82 7.65 -6.55 4.95
N LEU A 83 7.30 -7.84 4.95
CA LEU A 83 6.58 -8.49 3.86
C LEU A 83 5.27 -9.11 4.35
N ALA A 84 4.26 -9.12 3.48
CA ALA A 84 3.06 -9.92 3.68
C ALA A 84 3.21 -11.26 2.97
N LYS A 85 2.98 -12.37 3.67
CA LYS A 85 3.03 -13.71 3.09
C LYS A 85 1.73 -14.46 3.29
N ASP A 86 1.33 -15.21 2.28
CA ASP A 86 0.18 -16.10 2.34
C ASP A 86 0.56 -17.42 3.04
N HIS A 87 -0.20 -17.80 4.07
CA HIS A 87 -0.14 -19.13 4.64
C HIS A 87 -0.98 -20.07 3.75
N LYS A 88 -0.30 -20.82 2.89
CA LYS A 88 -0.93 -21.87 2.08
C LYS A 88 -1.24 -23.07 2.97
N ASN A 89 -2.50 -23.22 3.37
CA ASN A 89 -2.94 -24.46 3.98
C ASN A 89 -3.20 -25.48 2.85
N LYS A 90 -2.46 -26.59 2.82
CA LYS A 90 -2.49 -27.55 1.70
C LYS A 90 -3.84 -28.27 1.52
N ASN A 91 -4.81 -28.06 2.43
CA ASN A 91 -6.03 -28.87 2.52
C ASN A 91 -7.36 -28.10 2.41
N THR A 92 -7.39 -26.82 2.02
CA THR A 92 -8.65 -26.08 1.90
C THR A 92 -8.65 -25.10 0.71
N ASP A 93 -9.70 -25.13 -0.11
CA ASP A 93 -10.02 -24.16 -1.19
C ASP A 93 -10.34 -22.74 -0.68
N THR A 94 -10.08 -22.46 0.59
CA THR A 94 -10.41 -21.18 1.24
C THR A 94 -9.19 -20.27 1.28
N SER A 95 -9.45 -18.98 1.04
CA SER A 95 -8.50 -17.85 1.02
C SER A 95 -7.36 -18.01 2.03
N SER A 96 -6.11 -17.95 1.53
CA SER A 96 -4.91 -18.07 2.34
C SER A 96 -4.88 -17.02 3.45
N THR A 97 -4.56 -17.43 4.67
CA THR A 97 -4.40 -16.48 5.78
C THR A 97 -3.09 -15.73 5.59
N LYS A 98 -3.14 -14.42 5.39
CA LYS A 98 -1.94 -13.56 5.32
C LYS A 98 -1.34 -13.34 6.71
N TYR A 99 -0.01 -13.27 6.77
CA TYR A 99 0.76 -12.90 7.96
C TYR A 99 1.93 -12.00 7.58
N LEU A 100 2.50 -11.29 8.56
CA LEU A 100 3.64 -10.40 8.38
C LEU A 100 4.95 -11.11 8.71
N LEU A 101 5.99 -10.83 7.93
CA LEU A 101 7.38 -11.22 8.18
C LEU A 101 8.24 -9.96 8.22
N GLY A 102 8.98 -9.77 9.32
CA GLY A 102 9.99 -8.71 9.43
C GLY A 102 11.38 -9.32 9.31
N TYR A 103 12.18 -8.80 8.37
CA TYR A 103 13.61 -9.07 8.27
C TYR A 103 14.37 -7.83 8.70
N PHE A 104 15.50 -8.00 9.39
CA PHE A 104 16.35 -6.89 9.77
C PHE A 104 17.83 -7.25 9.65
N VAL A 105 18.66 -6.23 9.46
CA VAL A 105 20.11 -6.31 9.55
C VAL A 105 20.51 -5.66 10.86
N SER A 106 21.28 -6.38 11.66
CA SER A 106 21.81 -5.84 12.92
C SER A 106 23.04 -4.97 12.67
N GLU A 107 23.24 -3.95 13.50
CA GLU A 107 24.46 -3.14 13.52
C GLU A 107 25.67 -3.93 14.03
N ASN A 108 25.43 -4.84 14.97
CA ASN A 108 26.43 -5.75 15.51
C ASN A 108 26.18 -7.15 14.96
N ASP A 109 27.25 -7.93 14.81
CA ASP A 109 27.07 -9.34 14.52
C ASP A 109 26.21 -9.99 15.61
N ILE A 110 25.13 -10.63 15.18
CA ILE A 110 24.24 -11.40 16.05
C ILE A 110 24.91 -12.77 16.22
N PHE A 111 26.04 -12.80 16.91
CA PHE A 111 26.59 -14.06 17.39
C PHE A 111 25.76 -14.48 18.60
N GLU A 112 24.71 -15.25 18.36
CA GLU A 112 24.16 -16.13 19.39
C GLU A 112 24.95 -17.44 19.36
N PHE A 113 25.38 -17.88 20.55
CA PHE A 113 26.31 -18.96 20.87
C PHE A 113 25.98 -20.33 20.27
#